data_AF-A0A1V6GEY1-F1
#
_entry.id   AF-A0A1V6GEY1-F1
#
_cell.length_a   1.000
_cell.length_b   1.000
_cell.length_c   1.000
_cell.angle_alpha   90.00
_cell.angle_beta   90.00
_cell.angle_gamma   90.00
#
_symmetry.space_group_name_H-M   'P 1'
#
loop_
_entity.id
_entity.type
_entity.pdbx_description
1 polymer ?
#
loop_
_entity_poly.entity_id
_entity_poly.type
_entity_poly.pdbx_seq_one_letter_code
_entity_poly.pdbx_strand_id
1 'polypeptide(L)'
;MVICDWFYEPPVKGEKEGQTFPTLRHFKSKGFPVLACPWENRAGYEAQGGAVQALGLDGMLSTTWHHLYGLSMHPIYWNAAHAMWGTRPFSSDRLVFTHHLRQAGWDIPVKDYRDTGFYHYQLPENNHSPR
;
A
#
# COMPACT_ATOMS: atom_id res chain seq x y z
N MET A 1 -11.32 14.22 13.91
CA MET A 1 -11.05 12.77 13.91
C MET A 1 -11.14 12.28 12.48
N VAL A 2 -10.19 11.46 12.02
CA VAL A 2 -10.20 10.83 10.70
C VAL A 2 -10.46 9.34 10.90
N ILE A 3 -11.29 8.72 10.06
CA ILE A 3 -11.52 7.28 10.07
C ILE A 3 -10.67 6.65 8.97
N CYS A 4 -9.76 5.76 9.37
CA CYS A 4 -9.07 4.86 8.46
C CYS A 4 -9.80 3.52 8.49
N ASP A 5 -10.29 3.05 7.35
CA ASP A 5 -11.16 1.88 7.29
C ASP A 5 -10.53 0.80 6.40
N TRP A 6 -10.19 -0.33 7.00
CA TRP A 6 -9.37 -1.37 6.38
C TRP A 6 -10.21 -2.47 5.73
N PHE A 7 -9.95 -2.70 4.45
CA PHE A 7 -10.48 -3.84 3.70
C PHE A 7 -9.34 -4.46 2.89
N TYR A 8 -9.02 -5.73 3.15
CA TYR A 8 -7.88 -6.40 2.50
C TYR A 8 -8.27 -7.24 1.30
N GLU A 9 -9.50 -7.76 1.34
CA GLU A 9 -10.02 -8.61 0.27
C GLU A 9 -10.60 -7.76 -0.88
N PRO A 10 -10.55 -8.28 -2.12
CA PRO A 10 -11.24 -7.65 -3.23
C PRO A 10 -12.76 -7.72 -3.03
N PRO A 11 -13.54 -6.89 -3.75
CA PRO A 11 -14.99 -6.99 -3.77
C PRO A 11 -15.46 -8.42 -4.05
N VAL A 12 -16.45 -8.89 -3.28
CA VAL A 12 -17.03 -10.21 -3.50
C VAL A 12 -17.82 -10.19 -4.81
N LYS A 13 -17.52 -11.11 -5.72
CA LYS A 13 -18.23 -11.19 -7.01
C LYS A 13 -19.71 -11.49 -6.78
N GLY A 14 -20.59 -10.66 -7.33
CA GLY A 14 -22.04 -10.81 -7.22
C GLY A 14 -22.66 -10.17 -5.97
N GLU A 15 -21.87 -9.45 -5.18
CA GLU A 15 -22.38 -8.63 -4.09
C GLU A 15 -23.24 -7.47 -4.63
N LYS A 16 -24.26 -7.05 -3.88
CA LYS A 16 -25.14 -5.95 -4.32
C LYS A 16 -24.41 -4.62 -4.26
N GLU A 17 -24.86 -3.68 -5.09
CA GLU A 17 -24.35 -2.31 -5.08
C GLU A 17 -24.45 -1.69 -3.68
N GLY A 18 -23.33 -1.14 -3.18
CA GLY A 18 -23.24 -0.53 -1.85
C GLY A 18 -23.05 -1.50 -0.69
N GLN A 19 -23.01 -2.82 -0.91
CA GLN A 19 -22.60 -3.79 0.11
C GLN A 19 -21.08 -3.91 0.21
N THR A 20 -20.38 -3.72 -0.91
CA THR A 20 -18.92 -3.67 -0.91
C THR A 20 -18.42 -2.45 -0.15
N PHE A 21 -17.59 -2.68 0.87
CA PHE A 21 -17.02 -1.68 1.79
C PHE A 21 -18.09 -0.85 2.54
N PRO A 22 -18.98 -1.49 3.30
CA PRO A 22 -20.21 -0.86 3.80
C PRO A 22 -19.94 0.27 4.80
N THR A 23 -18.84 0.16 5.56
CA THR A 23 -18.47 1.13 6.59
C THR A 23 -17.88 2.41 6.01
N LEU A 24 -17.27 2.39 4.82
CA LEU A 24 -16.80 3.61 4.14
C LEU A 24 -17.94 4.60 3.93
N ARG A 25 -19.05 4.12 3.35
CA ARG A 25 -20.25 4.92 3.12
C ARG A 25 -20.87 5.37 4.44
N HIS A 26 -20.97 4.45 5.40
CA HIS A 26 -21.53 4.75 6.71
C HIS A 26 -20.81 5.93 7.36
N PHE A 27 -19.48 5.86 7.52
CA PHE A 27 -18.72 6.92 8.18
C PHE A 27 -18.75 8.22 7.41
N LYS A 28 -18.68 8.17 6.07
CA LYS A 28 -18.81 9.39 5.25
C LYS A 28 -20.17 10.07 5.45
N SER A 29 -21.26 9.29 5.49
CA SER A 29 -22.61 9.81 5.75
C SER A 29 -22.79 10.44 7.13
N LYS A 30 -21.93 10.08 8.09
CA LYS A 30 -21.91 10.68 9.44
C LYS A 30 -21.08 11.97 9.51
N GLY A 31 -20.50 12.40 8.38
CA GLY A 31 -19.71 13.64 8.29
C GLY A 31 -18.26 13.49 8.71
N PHE A 32 -17.76 12.26 8.89
CA PHE A 32 -16.34 12.04 9.16
C PHE A 32 -15.51 12.18 7.87
N PRO A 33 -14.28 12.70 7.96
CA PRO A 33 -13.24 12.43 6.99
C PRO A 33 -12.89 10.94 6.99
N VAL A 34 -12.88 10.30 5.83
CA VAL A 34 -12.67 8.85 5.68
C VAL A 34 -11.56 8.56 4.68
N LEU A 35 -10.61 7.71 5.08
CA LEU A 35 -9.57 7.15 4.22
C LEU A 35 -9.86 5.65 4.00
N ALA A 36 -9.85 5.21 2.74
CA ALA A 36 -9.91 3.79 2.42
C ALA A 36 -8.51 3.15 2.58
N CYS A 37 -8.45 1.96 3.19
CA CYS A 37 -7.18 1.33 3.54
C CYS A 37 -7.03 -0.09 2.95
N PRO A 38 -6.75 -0.21 1.64
CA PRO A 38 -6.42 -1.48 1.01
C PRO A 38 -5.06 -2.00 1.46
N TRP A 39 -4.84 -3.31 1.24
CA TRP A 39 -3.56 -3.96 1.50
C TRP A 39 -3.28 -5.03 0.45
N GLU A 40 -2.03 -5.08 -0.05
CA GLU A 40 -1.39 -6.00 -1.01
C GLU A 40 -2.12 -6.36 -2.31
N ASN A 41 -3.41 -6.68 -2.25
CA ASN A 41 -4.21 -7.12 -3.36
C ASN A 41 -4.51 -5.97 -4.33
N ARG A 42 -4.05 -6.11 -5.57
CA ARG A 42 -4.27 -5.14 -6.64
C ARG A 42 -5.76 -4.83 -6.87
N ALA A 43 -6.62 -5.85 -6.90
CA ALA A 43 -8.06 -5.63 -7.10
C ALA A 43 -8.69 -4.90 -5.91
N GLY A 44 -8.15 -5.08 -4.71
CA GLY A 44 -8.50 -4.27 -3.53
C GLY A 44 -8.18 -2.78 -3.72
N TYR A 45 -6.96 -2.46 -4.20
CA TYR A 45 -6.56 -1.08 -4.52
C TYR A 45 -7.45 -0.44 -5.60
N GLU A 46 -7.70 -1.16 -6.70
CA GLU A 46 -8.52 -0.65 -7.80
C GLU A 46 -9.97 -0.39 -7.35
N ALA A 47 -10.56 -1.32 -6.59
CA ALA A 47 -11.92 -1.18 -6.10
C ALA A 47 -12.07 -0.06 -5.06
N GLN A 48 -11.14 0.02 -4.10
CA GLN A 48 -11.19 1.07 -3.07
C GLN A 48 -10.83 2.44 -3.64
N GLY A 49 -9.92 2.54 -4.61
CA GLY A 49 -9.69 3.78 -5.35
C GLY A 49 -10.93 4.27 -6.09
N GLY A 50 -11.69 3.35 -6.71
CA GLY A 50 -12.99 3.66 -7.30
C GLY A 50 -14.02 4.12 -6.24
N ALA A 51 -14.07 3.46 -5.08
CA ALA A 51 -14.96 3.84 -3.98
C ALA A 51 -14.63 5.23 -3.42
N VAL A 52 -13.34 5.59 -3.31
CA VAL A 52 -12.90 6.92 -2.89
C VAL A 52 -13.49 8.00 -3.80
N GLN A 53 -13.41 7.81 -5.12
CA GLN A 53 -13.99 8.74 -6.08
C GLN A 53 -15.52 8.76 -6.02
N ALA A 54 -16.16 7.59 -6.03
CA ALA A 54 -17.62 7.47 -6.11
C ALA A 54 -18.35 7.97 -4.85
N LEU A 55 -17.74 7.80 -3.66
CA LEU A 55 -18.32 8.20 -2.39
C LEU A 55 -17.83 9.58 -1.90
N GLY A 56 -16.89 10.21 -2.62
CA GLY A 56 -16.27 11.47 -2.20
C GLY A 56 -15.50 11.33 -0.89
N LEU A 57 -14.76 10.24 -0.72
CA LEU A 57 -13.90 10.02 0.45
C LEU A 57 -12.68 10.95 0.41
N ASP A 58 -11.96 11.04 1.53
CA ASP A 58 -10.90 12.04 1.74
C ASP A 58 -9.53 11.53 1.26
N GLY A 59 -9.45 10.26 0.83
CA GLY A 59 -8.28 9.69 0.20
C GLY A 59 -8.08 8.21 0.55
N MET A 60 -6.82 7.77 0.46
CA MET A 60 -6.40 6.42 0.77
C MET A 60 -5.22 6.43 1.73
N LEU A 61 -5.09 5.37 2.52
CA LEU A 61 -3.92 5.09 3.33
C LEU A 61 -3.46 3.66 3.03
N SER A 62 -2.21 3.51 2.61
CA SER A 62 -1.61 2.20 2.33
C SER A 62 -0.70 1.79 3.48
N THR A 63 -1.05 0.70 4.15
CA THR A 63 -0.24 0.12 5.23
C THR A 63 0.67 -0.98 4.67
N THR A 64 1.92 -1.03 5.14
CA THR A 64 2.87 -2.10 4.82
C THR A 64 2.81 -3.25 5.83
N TRP A 65 2.26 -3.00 7.03
CA TRP A 65 2.34 -3.88 8.20
C TRP A 65 3.77 -4.37 8.42
N HIS A 66 3.99 -5.68 8.36
CA HIS A 66 5.31 -6.29 8.45
C HIS A 66 5.83 -6.79 7.09
N HIS A 67 5.08 -6.64 6.00
CA HIS A 67 5.35 -7.25 4.69
C HIS A 67 6.31 -6.44 3.80
N LEU A 68 7.13 -5.58 4.40
CA LEU A 68 8.12 -4.79 3.68
C LEU A 68 9.42 -5.57 3.42
N TYR A 69 9.29 -6.77 2.85
CA TYR A 69 10.41 -7.64 2.52
C TYR A 69 10.17 -8.38 1.20
N GLY A 70 11.26 -8.80 0.54
CA GLY A 70 11.17 -9.63 -0.65
C GLY A 70 10.25 -9.06 -1.75
N LEU A 71 9.39 -9.92 -2.30
CA LEU A 71 8.51 -9.58 -3.41
C LEU A 71 7.20 -8.88 -3.00
N SER A 72 6.80 -8.90 -1.72
CA SER A 72 5.55 -8.28 -1.25
C SER A 72 5.62 -6.75 -1.21
N MET A 73 6.83 -6.18 -1.10
CA MET A 73 7.02 -4.74 -1.12
C MET A 73 6.57 -4.08 -2.44
N HIS A 74 6.78 -4.76 -3.57
CA HIS A 74 6.41 -4.25 -4.90
C HIS A 74 4.90 -3.98 -5.04
N PRO A 75 3.99 -4.95 -4.85
CA PRO A 75 2.55 -4.70 -5.01
C PRO A 75 2.01 -3.70 -3.99
N ILE A 76 2.60 -3.57 -2.79
CA ILE A 76 2.16 -2.56 -1.81
C ILE A 76 2.42 -1.15 -2.35
N TYR A 77 3.68 -0.81 -2.61
CA TYR A 77 4.03 0.56 -3.04
C TYR A 77 3.50 0.89 -4.43
N TRP A 78 3.61 -0.07 -5.36
CA TRP A 78 3.25 0.16 -6.75
C TRP A 78 1.75 0.41 -6.90
N ASN A 79 0.91 -0.47 -6.32
CA ASN A 79 -0.54 -0.29 -6.41
C ASN A 79 -1.00 0.94 -5.62
N ALA A 80 -0.39 1.23 -4.47
CA ALA A 80 -0.70 2.44 -3.70
C ALA A 80 -0.44 3.72 -4.49
N ALA A 81 0.75 3.84 -5.10
CA ALA A 81 1.12 5.00 -5.90
C ALA A 81 0.15 5.20 -7.07
N HIS A 82 -0.19 4.12 -7.78
CA HIS A 82 -1.13 4.18 -8.89
C HIS A 82 -2.55 4.57 -8.46
N ALA A 83 -3.07 3.97 -7.38
CA ALA A 83 -4.40 4.26 -6.86
C ALA A 83 -4.52 5.71 -6.38
N MET A 84 -3.51 6.23 -5.69
CA MET A 84 -3.51 7.59 -5.16
C MET A 84 -3.34 8.66 -6.25
N TRP A 85 -2.50 8.39 -7.25
CA TRP A 85 -2.23 9.35 -8.33
C TRP A 85 -3.18 9.23 -9.52
N GLY A 86 -4.14 8.28 -9.48
CA GLY A 86 -5.09 8.03 -10.56
C GLY A 86 -4.42 7.55 -11.86
N THR A 87 -3.25 6.92 -11.75
CA THR A 87 -2.48 6.44 -12.91
C THR A 87 -2.68 4.95 -13.11
N ARG A 88 -2.59 4.49 -14.36
CA ARG A 88 -2.57 3.06 -14.66
C ARG A 88 -1.13 2.59 -14.81
N PRO A 89 -0.76 1.40 -14.31
CA PRO A 89 0.55 0.84 -14.57
C PRO A 89 0.79 0.68 -16.08
N PHE A 90 1.92 1.17 -16.57
CA PHE A 90 2.37 0.94 -17.95
C PHE A 90 3.66 0.09 -17.94
N SER A 91 3.72 -0.94 -18.79
CA SER A 91 4.94 -1.73 -19.09
C SER A 91 5.57 -2.48 -17.88
N SER A 92 6.88 -2.78 -17.94
CA SER A 92 7.61 -3.61 -16.99
C SER A 92 7.77 -2.94 -15.62
N ASP A 93 6.78 -3.17 -14.77
CA ASP A 93 6.65 -2.63 -13.41
C ASP A 93 7.84 -2.98 -12.48
N ARG A 94 8.37 -4.19 -12.57
CA ARG A 94 9.45 -4.66 -11.68
C ARG A 94 10.79 -3.96 -11.92
N LEU A 95 11.16 -3.72 -13.18
CA LEU A 95 12.42 -3.05 -13.52
C LEU A 95 12.38 -1.58 -13.09
N VAL A 96 11.27 -0.89 -13.37
CA VAL A 96 11.06 0.50 -12.97
C VAL A 96 11.05 0.63 -11.45
N PHE A 97 10.35 -0.27 -10.74
CA PHE A 97 10.35 -0.28 -9.28
C PHE A 97 11.75 -0.53 -8.69
N THR A 98 12.49 -1.50 -9.22
CA THR A 98 13.85 -1.80 -8.75
C THR A 98 14.80 -0.63 -9.00
N HIS A 99 14.65 0.05 -10.14
CA HIS A 99 15.40 1.27 -10.44
C HIS A 99 15.13 2.37 -9.40
N HIS A 100 13.86 2.66 -9.10
CA HIS A 100 13.51 3.69 -8.12
C HIS A 100 13.93 3.31 -6.68
N LEU A 101 13.87 2.02 -6.33
CA LEU A 101 14.39 1.57 -5.03
C LEU A 101 15.90 1.84 -4.89
N ARG A 102 16.68 1.68 -5.97
CA ARG A 102 18.10 2.04 -5.99
C ARG A 102 18.32 3.55 -5.88
N GLN A 103 17.48 4.35 -6.52
CA GLN A 103 17.56 5.82 -6.42
C GLN A 103 17.28 6.31 -4.99
N ALA A 104 16.30 5.72 -4.29
CA ALA A 104 16.08 6.01 -2.87
C ALA A 104 17.31 5.65 -2.02
N GLY A 105 18.03 4.59 -2.41
CA GLY A 105 19.31 4.22 -1.81
C GLY A 105 20.46 5.21 -2.08
N TRP A 106 20.32 6.20 -2.97
CA TRP A 106 21.33 7.25 -3.15
C TRP A 106 21.23 8.34 -2.09
N ASP A 107 20.04 8.58 -1.54
CA ASP A 107 19.81 9.54 -0.47
C ASP A 107 20.10 8.94 0.92
N ILE A 108 20.11 7.60 1.00
CA ILE A 108 20.53 6.83 2.16
C ILE A 108 22.03 6.55 1.99
N PRO A 109 22.88 6.59 3.02
CA PRO A 109 24.33 6.38 2.89
C PRO A 109 24.69 4.90 2.67
N VAL A 110 24.04 4.23 1.71
CA VAL A 110 24.35 2.90 1.20
C VAL A 110 25.67 2.99 0.44
N LYS A 111 26.71 2.35 0.94
CA LYS A 111 28.06 2.37 0.33
C LYS A 111 28.41 1.05 -0.34
N ASP A 112 27.90 -0.05 0.20
CA ASP A 112 28.17 -1.40 -0.26
C ASP A 112 26.89 -2.15 -0.65
N TYR A 113 26.99 -3.11 -1.57
CA TYR A 113 25.86 -3.96 -1.96
C TYR A 113 25.21 -4.66 -0.74
N ARG A 114 26.02 -4.99 0.27
CA ARG A 114 25.57 -5.63 1.51
C ARG A 114 24.64 -4.74 2.34
N ASP A 115 24.76 -3.42 2.22
CA ASP A 115 23.87 -2.46 2.89
C ASP A 115 22.43 -2.57 2.35
N THR A 116 22.27 -2.99 1.09
CA THR A 116 20.97 -3.32 0.47
C THR A 116 20.58 -4.80 0.59
N GLY A 117 21.41 -5.60 1.27
CA GLY A 117 21.31 -7.05 1.34
C GLY A 117 20.27 -7.57 2.33
N PHE A 118 20.51 -8.75 2.87
CA PHE A 118 19.62 -9.37 3.86
C PHE A 118 19.58 -8.57 5.17
N TYR A 119 18.46 -8.64 5.88
CA TYR A 119 18.22 -8.01 7.18
C TYR A 119 19.37 -8.19 8.18
N HIS A 120 20.05 -9.35 8.14
CA HIS A 120 21.20 -9.67 9.00
C HIS A 120 22.39 -8.71 8.84
N TYR A 121 22.55 -8.10 7.67
CA TYR A 121 23.61 -7.13 7.38
C TYR A 121 23.20 -5.68 7.68
N GLN A 122 21.90 -5.44 7.86
CA GLN A 122 21.33 -4.11 8.10
C GLN A 122 21.14 -3.80 9.59
N LEU A 123 21.29 -4.81 10.46
CA LEU A 123 21.32 -4.64 11.90
C LEU A 123 22.76 -4.48 12.40
N PRO A 124 23.01 -3.63 13.41
CA PRO A 124 24.28 -3.65 14.14
C PRO A 124 24.54 -5.06 14.72
N GLU A 125 25.78 -5.52 14.67
CA GLU A 125 26.18 -6.86 15.15
C GLU A 125 25.76 -7.14 16.61
N ASN A 126 25.53 -6.11 17.41
CA ASN A 126 25.17 -6.19 18.83
C ASN A 126 23.66 -6.05 19.13
N ASN A 127 22.78 -6.04 18.13
CA ASN A 127 21.33 -6.07 18.38
C ASN A 127 20.87 -7.51 18.65
N HIS A 128 21.06 -7.95 19.89
CA HIS A 128 20.47 -9.17 20.42
C HIS A 128 18.93 -9.05 20.42
N SER A 129 18.27 -9.50 19.36
CA SER A 129 16.88 -9.95 19.46
C SER A 129 16.86 -11.22 20.33
N PRO A 130 15.98 -11.33 21.35
CA PRO A 130 15.82 -12.58 22.08
C PRO A 130 15.42 -13.68 21.09
N ARG A 131 16.11 -14.82 21.15
CA ARG A 131 15.75 -16.04 20.42
C ARG A 131 14.50 -16.68 21.02
#